data_AF-A0A536RCW6-F1
#
_entry.id   AF-A0A536RCW6-F1
#
_cell.length_a   1.000
_cell.length_b   1.000
_cell.length_c   1.000
_cell.angle_alpha   90.00
_cell.angle_beta   90.00
_cell.angle_gamma   90.00
#
_symmetry.space_group_name_H-M   'P 1'
#
loop_
_entity.id
_entity.type
_entity.pdbx_description
1 polymer ?
#
loop_
_entity_poly.entity_id
_entity_poly.type
_entity_poly.pdbx_seq_one_letter_code
_entity_poly.pdbx_strand_id
1 'polypeptide(L)'
;MDEKELGAIKGWFTGRLPDGWFTGVEVAVEDDQIVVIGNLPEINVGSTPEEKEGAAAGRIARFREETRGNRIGIAQEAEERFKKYVTWGAKLGGVTKRFNAGGGGRGGDDRRSVMIRRWMRRHRERREQQAERQSQVF
;
A
#
# COMPACT_ATOMS: atom_id res chain seq x y z
N MET A 1 -8.22 16.91 10.51
CA MET A 1 -8.60 16.67 9.10
C MET A 1 -10.09 16.93 8.97
N ASP A 2 -10.51 17.68 7.97
CA ASP A 2 -11.94 17.99 7.78
C ASP A 2 -12.68 16.76 7.23
N GLU A 3 -13.94 16.58 7.62
CA GLU A 3 -14.78 15.45 7.19
C GLU A 3 -14.90 15.37 5.65
N LYS A 4 -14.92 16.53 4.99
CA LYS A 4 -14.93 16.64 3.52
C LYS A 4 -13.65 16.08 2.89
N GLU A 5 -12.48 16.30 3.49
CA GLU A 5 -11.21 15.75 3.01
C GLU A 5 -11.20 14.22 3.15
N LEU A 6 -11.69 13.70 4.29
CA LEU A 6 -11.82 12.24 4.48
C LEU A 6 -12.75 11.63 3.43
N GLY A 7 -13.89 12.26 3.18
CA GLY A 7 -14.85 11.82 2.17
C GLY A 7 -14.24 11.79 0.77
N ALA A 8 -13.46 12.82 0.41
CA ALA A 8 -12.77 12.88 -0.88
C ALA A 8 -11.70 11.78 -1.03
N ILE A 9 -10.92 11.52 0.02
CA ILE A 9 -9.93 10.44 0.03
C ILE A 9 -10.61 9.08 -0.13
N LYS A 10 -11.66 8.81 0.67
CA LYS A 10 -12.45 7.57 0.59
C LYS A 10 -13.00 7.34 -0.80
N GLY A 11 -13.71 8.33 -1.35
CA GLY A 11 -14.30 8.24 -2.69
C GLY A 11 -13.27 8.01 -3.78
N TRP A 12 -12.09 8.63 -3.68
CA TRP A 12 -11.01 8.41 -4.65
C TRP A 12 -10.49 6.98 -4.62
N PHE A 13 -10.21 6.42 -3.44
CA PHE A 13 -9.75 5.02 -3.34
C PHE A 13 -10.82 4.04 -3.82
N THR A 14 -12.10 4.27 -3.47
CA THR A 14 -13.20 3.42 -3.96
C THR A 14 -13.25 3.38 -5.48
N GLY A 15 -13.06 4.51 -6.18
CA GLY A 15 -13.05 4.54 -7.64
C GLY A 15 -11.74 4.10 -8.29
N ARG A 16 -10.61 4.13 -7.56
CA ARG A 16 -9.28 3.86 -8.12
C ARG A 16 -8.83 2.41 -7.96
N LEU A 17 -9.31 1.71 -6.93
CA LEU A 17 -8.89 0.34 -6.63
C LEU A 17 -9.36 -0.62 -7.74
N PRO A 18 -8.49 -1.55 -8.19
CA PRO A 18 -8.91 -2.57 -9.15
C PRO A 18 -10.04 -3.45 -8.61
N ASP A 19 -10.98 -3.78 -9.49
CA ASP A 19 -12.06 -4.70 -9.17
C ASP A 19 -11.54 -6.08 -8.76
N GLY A 20 -12.30 -6.76 -7.88
CA GLY A 20 -12.00 -8.12 -7.43
C GLY A 20 -10.85 -8.24 -6.42
N TRP A 21 -10.15 -7.16 -6.07
CA TRP A 21 -9.15 -7.19 -5.01
C TRP A 21 -9.76 -7.43 -3.63
N PHE A 22 -10.83 -6.70 -3.32
CA PHE A 22 -11.44 -6.68 -2.01
C PHE A 22 -12.95 -6.81 -2.08
N THR A 23 -13.54 -7.47 -1.08
CA THR A 23 -14.99 -7.51 -0.85
C THR A 23 -15.48 -6.28 -0.08
N GLY A 24 -14.55 -5.54 0.54
CA GLY A 24 -14.80 -4.26 1.19
C GLY A 24 -13.47 -3.60 1.55
N VAL A 25 -13.45 -2.27 1.61
CA VAL A 25 -12.24 -1.50 1.92
C VAL A 25 -12.52 -0.48 3.02
N GLU A 26 -11.61 -0.43 3.98
CA GLU A 26 -11.55 0.61 5.00
C GLU A 26 -10.41 1.57 4.66
N VAL A 27 -10.74 2.85 4.60
CA VAL A 27 -9.78 3.94 4.38
C VAL A 27 -9.86 4.89 5.56
N ALA A 28 -8.75 5.03 6.26
CA ALA A 28 -8.58 5.94 7.38
C ALA A 28 -7.37 6.84 7.15
N VAL A 29 -7.29 7.92 7.93
CA VAL A 29 -6.09 8.76 7.98
C VAL A 29 -5.59 8.74 9.42
N GLU A 30 -4.37 8.23 9.61
CA GLU A 30 -3.66 8.21 10.87
C GLU A 30 -2.50 9.20 10.74
N ASP A 31 -2.48 10.28 11.52
CA ASP A 31 -1.50 11.37 11.38
C ASP A 31 -1.36 11.85 9.92
N ASP A 32 -0.19 11.65 9.29
CA ASP A 32 0.12 12.02 7.90
C ASP A 32 0.08 10.83 6.91
N GLN A 33 -0.49 9.69 7.32
CA GLN A 33 -0.66 8.52 6.45
C GLN A 33 -2.13 8.19 6.21
N ILE A 34 -2.45 7.91 4.95
CA ILE A 34 -3.68 7.24 4.55
C ILE A 34 -3.46 5.74 4.74
N VAL A 35 -4.30 5.10 5.54
CA VAL A 35 -4.27 3.66 5.78
C VAL A 35 -5.40 3.01 5.01
N VAL A 36 -5.07 2.08 4.12
CA VAL A 36 -6.02 1.35 3.26
C VAL A 36 -5.96 -0.13 3.60
N ILE A 37 -7.01 -0.63 4.26
CA ILE A 37 -7.16 -2.04 4.62
C ILE A 37 -8.30 -2.65 3.83
N GLY A 38 -8.00 -3.65 3.01
CA GLY A 38 -9.02 -4.35 2.23
C GLY A 38 -9.33 -5.76 2.75
N ASN A 39 -10.61 -6.12 2.76
CA ASN A 39 -11.08 -7.47 3.07
C ASN A 39 -10.88 -8.36 1.84
N LEU A 40 -10.08 -9.42 1.97
CA LEU A 40 -9.90 -10.39 0.90
C LEU A 40 -11.11 -11.34 0.83
N PRO A 41 -11.42 -11.89 -0.37
CA PRO A 41 -12.41 -12.95 -0.50
C PRO A 41 -12.10 -14.13 0.42
N GLU A 42 -13.14 -14.68 1.05
CA GLU A 42 -13.01 -15.82 1.95
C GLU A 42 -12.45 -17.04 1.23
N ILE A 43 -11.63 -17.82 1.95
CA ILE A 43 -11.14 -19.12 1.51
C ILE A 43 -11.64 -20.16 2.51
N ASN A 44 -12.28 -21.21 2.01
CA ASN A 44 -12.77 -22.28 2.86
C ASN A 44 -11.73 -23.42 2.87
N VAL A 45 -10.66 -23.20 3.62
CA VAL A 45 -9.51 -24.12 3.71
C VAL A 45 -9.12 -24.28 5.17
N GLY A 46 -8.81 -25.52 5.58
CA GLY A 46 -8.47 -25.87 6.95
C GLY A 46 -9.69 -26.29 7.77
N SER A 47 -9.50 -27.30 8.62
CA SER A 47 -10.52 -27.84 9.52
C SER A 47 -10.38 -27.27 10.93
N THR A 48 -9.15 -26.93 11.37
CA THR A 48 -8.89 -26.35 12.69
C THR A 48 -8.73 -24.82 12.64
N PRO A 49 -8.85 -24.10 13.79
CA PRO A 49 -8.58 -22.67 13.85
C PRO A 49 -7.17 -22.29 13.38
N GLU A 50 -6.15 -23.08 13.73
CA GLU A 50 -4.75 -22.83 13.39
C GLU A 50 -4.51 -22.98 11.89
N GLU A 51 -5.13 -23.99 11.26
CA GLU A 51 -5.07 -24.19 9.81
C GLU A 51 -5.73 -23.02 9.06
N LYS A 52 -6.88 -22.55 9.56
CA LYS A 52 -7.60 -21.40 8.99
C LYS A 52 -6.78 -20.11 9.12
N GLU A 53 -6.17 -19.87 10.28
CA GLU A 53 -5.29 -18.72 10.49
C GLU A 53 -4.07 -18.76 9.57
N GLY A 54 -3.42 -19.92 9.45
CA GLY A 54 -2.29 -20.15 8.55
C GLY A 54 -2.66 -19.92 7.07
N ALA A 55 -3.81 -20.45 6.65
CA ALA A 55 -4.33 -20.23 5.29
C ALA A 55 -4.61 -18.74 5.02
N ALA A 56 -5.25 -18.04 5.96
CA ALA A 56 -5.51 -16.61 5.85
C ALA A 56 -4.21 -15.79 5.78
N ALA A 57 -3.24 -16.09 6.66
CA ALA A 57 -1.94 -15.44 6.67
C ALA A 57 -1.16 -15.66 5.36
N GLY A 58 -1.21 -16.88 4.81
CA GLY A 58 -0.60 -17.22 3.52
C GLY A 58 -1.26 -16.50 2.36
N ARG A 59 -2.60 -16.44 2.32
CA ARG A 59 -3.35 -15.72 1.29
C ARG A 59 -3.09 -14.22 1.32
N ILE A 60 -3.01 -13.61 2.51
CA ILE A 60 -2.63 -12.20 2.67
C ILE A 60 -1.20 -11.95 2.17
N ALA A 61 -0.25 -12.83 2.49
CA ALA A 61 1.12 -12.71 2.00
C ALA A 61 1.20 -12.84 0.47
N ARG A 62 0.48 -13.80 -0.12
CA ARG A 62 0.38 -13.95 -1.57
C ARG A 62 -0.20 -12.70 -2.24
N PHE A 63 -1.33 -12.19 -1.73
CA PHE A 63 -1.92 -10.95 -2.22
C PHE A 63 -0.94 -9.77 -2.11
N ARG A 64 -0.19 -9.68 -1.00
CA ARG A 64 0.83 -8.67 -0.82
C ARG A 64 1.83 -8.68 -1.98
N GLU A 65 2.37 -9.83 -2.34
CA GLU A 65 3.38 -9.88 -3.39
C GLU A 65 2.79 -9.69 -4.79
N GLU A 66 1.67 -10.36 -5.11
CA GLU A 66 1.03 -10.31 -6.43
C GLU A 66 0.57 -8.89 -6.83
N THR A 67 0.12 -8.09 -5.88
CA THR A 67 -0.42 -6.74 -6.16
C THR A 67 0.54 -5.60 -5.84
N ARG A 68 1.80 -5.91 -5.47
CA ARG A 68 2.79 -4.92 -5.03
C ARG A 68 2.98 -3.77 -6.03
N GLY A 69 3.15 -4.08 -7.31
CA GLY A 69 3.37 -3.07 -8.36
C GLY A 69 2.18 -2.11 -8.48
N ASN A 70 0.97 -2.64 -8.58
CA ASN A 70 -0.25 -1.84 -8.69
C ASN A 70 -0.47 -0.97 -7.45
N ARG A 71 -0.23 -1.51 -6.24
CA ARG A 71 -0.33 -0.73 -5.00
C ARG A 71 0.68 0.41 -4.92
N ILE A 72 1.90 0.22 -5.44
CA ILE A 72 2.89 1.29 -5.53
C ILE A 72 2.40 2.39 -6.47
N GLY A 73 1.89 2.05 -7.65
CA GLY A 73 1.35 3.03 -8.59
C GLY A 73 0.21 3.85 -8.01
N ILE A 74 -0.77 3.18 -7.39
CA ILE A 74 -1.91 3.85 -6.73
C ILE A 74 -1.43 4.73 -5.56
N ALA A 75 -0.47 4.25 -4.78
CA ALA A 75 0.09 5.04 -3.68
C ALA A 75 0.78 6.32 -4.17
N GLN A 76 1.52 6.26 -5.28
CA GLN A 76 2.17 7.44 -5.85
C GLN A 76 1.13 8.47 -6.32
N GLU A 77 0.09 8.05 -7.02
CA GLU A 77 -1.01 8.94 -7.44
C GLU A 77 -1.70 9.58 -6.23
N ALA A 78 -1.97 8.80 -5.18
CA ALA A 78 -2.58 9.29 -3.95
C ALA A 78 -1.66 10.28 -3.22
N GLU A 79 -0.38 9.97 -3.09
CA GLU A 79 0.63 10.82 -2.45
C GLU A 79 0.80 12.15 -3.19
N GLU A 80 0.79 12.13 -4.52
CA GLU A 80 0.81 13.34 -5.33
C GLU A 80 -0.43 14.20 -5.12
N ARG A 81 -1.60 13.57 -4.96
CA ARG A 81 -2.88 14.27 -4.81
C ARG A 81 -3.13 14.80 -3.42
N PHE A 82 -2.94 13.97 -2.40
CA PHE A 82 -3.35 14.24 -1.02
C PHE A 82 -2.18 14.61 -0.10
N LYS A 83 -0.94 14.53 -0.61
CA LYS A 83 0.30 14.86 0.11
C LYS A 83 0.50 14.04 1.40
N LYS A 84 -0.06 12.83 1.43
CA LYS A 84 -0.02 11.88 2.56
C LYS A 84 0.43 10.51 2.07
N TYR A 85 1.23 9.81 2.88
CA TYR A 85 1.74 8.47 2.54
C TYR A 85 0.62 7.44 2.52
N VAL A 86 0.76 6.40 1.71
CA VAL A 86 -0.22 5.30 1.72
C VAL A 86 0.36 4.06 2.38
N THR A 87 -0.24 3.67 3.49
CA THR A 87 0.00 2.39 4.16
C THR A 87 -1.08 1.40 3.74
N TRP A 88 -0.67 0.30 3.14
CA TRP A 88 -1.58 -0.76 2.69
C TRP A 88 -1.75 -1.83 3.76
N GLY A 89 -2.83 -2.59 3.69
CA GLY A 89 -2.99 -3.84 4.41
C GLY A 89 -4.16 -4.65 3.90
N ALA A 90 -4.28 -5.86 4.42
CA ALA A 90 -5.39 -6.75 4.10
C ALA A 90 -5.87 -7.53 5.31
N LYS A 91 -7.15 -7.91 5.26
CA LYS A 91 -7.83 -8.70 6.29
C LYS A 91 -8.49 -9.93 5.69
N LEU A 92 -8.39 -11.07 6.38
CA LEU A 92 -9.03 -12.33 6.01
C LEU A 92 -9.18 -13.23 7.23
N GLY A 93 -10.36 -13.79 7.48
CA GLY A 93 -10.58 -14.78 8.55
C GLY A 93 -10.13 -14.31 9.93
N GLY A 94 -10.34 -13.03 10.27
CA GLY A 94 -9.87 -12.42 11.53
C GLY A 94 -8.40 -11.97 11.53
N VAL A 95 -7.57 -12.46 10.61
CA VAL A 95 -6.18 -12.05 10.46
C VAL A 95 -6.11 -10.71 9.72
N THR A 96 -5.44 -9.71 10.28
CA THR A 96 -5.16 -8.43 9.62
C THR A 96 -3.66 -8.21 9.55
N LYS A 97 -3.13 -7.88 8.37
CA LYS A 97 -1.71 -7.51 8.21
C LYS A 97 -1.57 -6.19 7.47
N ARG A 98 -0.86 -5.24 8.08
CA ARG A 98 -0.36 -4.03 7.40
C ARG A 98 0.91 -4.37 6.62
N PHE A 99 1.02 -3.83 5.43
CA PHE A 99 2.16 -3.97 4.53
C PHE A 99 3.06 -2.76 4.71
N ASN A 100 3.65 -2.60 5.89
CA ASN A 100 4.67 -1.56 6.04
C ASN A 100 5.94 -1.98 5.30
N ALA A 101 6.75 -1.01 4.86
CA ALA A 101 7.98 -1.27 4.10
C ALA A 101 9.02 -2.11 4.87
N GLY A 102 8.87 -2.28 6.19
CA GLY A 102 9.63 -3.22 7.00
C GLY A 102 8.68 -4.21 7.68
N GLY A 103 8.53 -5.40 7.10
CA GLY A 103 7.86 -6.50 7.79
C GLY A 103 8.74 -7.02 8.94
N GLY A 104 8.14 -7.16 10.12
CA GLY A 104 8.65 -7.96 11.23
C GLY A 104 9.29 -7.16 12.37
N GLY A 105 8.64 -7.20 13.53
CA GLY A 105 9.28 -6.82 14.80
C GLY A 105 8.47 -5.82 15.61
N ARG A 106 8.16 -6.22 16.84
CA ARG A 106 7.72 -5.33 17.92
C ARG A 106 8.68 -4.13 18.03
N GLY A 107 8.12 -2.93 18.18
CA GLY A 107 8.83 -1.77 18.70
C GLY A 107 9.37 -0.79 17.65
N GLY A 108 8.80 0.41 17.64
CA GLY A 108 9.53 1.67 17.52
C GLY A 108 10.25 2.01 16.21
N ASP A 109 9.83 3.13 15.64
CA ASP A 109 10.68 4.21 15.10
C ASP A 109 10.50 4.56 13.61
N ASP A 110 10.00 5.78 13.46
CA ASP A 110 9.48 6.51 12.32
C ASP A 110 10.60 7.12 11.44
N ARG A 111 11.63 6.33 11.12
CA ARG A 111 12.81 6.84 10.36
C ARG A 111 13.08 6.16 9.02
N ARG A 112 12.38 5.07 8.68
CA ARG A 112 12.57 4.36 7.39
C ARG A 112 11.81 5.00 6.21
N SER A 113 10.72 5.73 6.46
CA SER A 113 9.96 6.45 5.42
C SER A 113 10.72 7.63 4.80
N VAL A 114 11.68 8.22 5.52
CA VAL A 114 12.54 9.29 4.97
C VAL A 114 13.51 8.75 3.91
N MET A 115 13.96 7.50 4.04
CA MET A 115 14.91 6.89 3.11
C MET A 115 14.30 6.56 1.74
N ILE A 116 13.02 6.16 1.69
CA ILE A 116 12.32 5.88 0.42
C ILE A 116 12.11 7.18 -0.38
N ARG A 117 11.74 8.28 0.29
CA ARG A 117 11.67 9.62 -0.32
C ARG A 117 13.03 10.08 -0.87
N ARG A 118 14.12 9.82 -0.15
CA ARG A 118 15.50 10.18 -0.56
C ARG A 118 16.03 9.31 -1.71
N TRP A 119 15.60 8.06 -1.82
CA TRP A 119 15.96 7.16 -2.93
C TRP A 119 15.19 7.49 -4.21
N MET A 120 13.90 7.78 -4.14
CA MET A 120 13.08 8.14 -5.31
C MET A 120 13.48 9.49 -5.92
N ARG A 121 13.80 10.51 -5.12
CA ARG A 121 14.31 11.80 -5.63
C ARG A 121 15.62 11.63 -6.44
N ARG A 122 16.53 10.78 -5.95
CA ARG A 122 17.82 10.48 -6.57
C ARG A 122 17.71 9.61 -7.86
N HIS A 123 16.62 8.87 -8.03
CA HIS A 123 16.42 8.02 -9.22
C HIS A 123 15.75 8.76 -10.39
N ARG A 124 15.00 9.84 -10.10
CA ARG A 124 14.44 10.77 -11.10
C ARG A 124 15.53 11.59 -11.77
N GLU A 125 16.46 12.14 -10.97
CA GLU A 125 17.63 12.90 -11.43
C GLU A 125 18.58 12.08 -12.35
N ARG A 126 18.67 10.75 -12.17
CA ARG A 126 19.49 9.89 -13.04
C ARG A 126 18.84 9.55 -14.38
N ARG A 127 17.50 9.56 -14.50
CA ARG A 127 16.82 9.38 -15.79
C ARG A 127 16.89 10.66 -16.64
N GLU A 128 16.84 11.82 -16.00
CA GLU A 128 16.99 13.13 -16.65
C GLU A 128 18.42 13.32 -17.19
N GLN A 129 19.46 13.00 -16.42
CA GLN A 129 20.86 13.07 -16.86
C GLN A 129 21.23 12.06 -17.97
N GLN A 130 20.56 10.91 -18.05
CA GLN A 130 20.79 9.92 -19.11
C GLN A 130 20.11 10.30 -20.43
N ALA A 131 18.99 11.03 -20.38
CA ALA A 131 18.30 11.56 -21.55
C ALA A 131 19.04 12.77 -22.16
N GLU A 132 19.63 13.64 -21.35
CA GLU A 132 20.41 14.80 -21.83
C GLU A 132 21.73 14.39 -22.48
N ARG A 133 22.42 13.38 -21.93
CA ARG A 133 23.66 12.84 -22.54
C ARG A 133 23.44 12.17 -23.90
N GLN A 134 22.23 11.69 -24.20
CA GLN A 134 21.89 11.10 -25.50
C GLN A 134 21.45 12.14 -26.53
N SER A 135 21.07 13.35 -26.12
CA SER A 135 20.71 14.45 -27.05
C SER A 135 21.89 15.35 -27.43
N GLN A 136 23.04 15.23 -26.76
CA GLN A 136 24.27 15.96 -27.10
C GLN A 136 25.23 15.18 -28.02
N VAL A 137 24.85 13.98 -28.46
CA VAL A 137 25.61 13.21 -29.46
C VAL A 137 24.79 13.15 -30.75
N PHE A 138 24.64 14.31 -31.40
CA PHE A 138 24.32 14.47 -32.82
C PHE A 138 24.95 15.77 -33.31
#